data_AF-A0A958FID5-F1
#
_entry.id   AF-A0A958FID5-F1
#
_cell.length_a   1.000
_cell.length_b   1.000
_cell.length_c   1.000
_cell.angle_alpha   90.00
_cell.angle_beta   90.00
_cell.angle_gamma   90.00
#
_symmetry.space_group_name_H-M   'P 1'
#
loop_
_entity.id
_entity.type
_entity.pdbx_description
1 polymer ?
#
loop_
_entity_poly.entity_id
_entity_poly.type
_entity_poly.pdbx_seq_one_letter_code
_entity_poly.pdbx_strand_id
1 'polypeptide(L)'
;MDVKKLPFATVLEMLQTHPRSEPAWFAELYRLTAAYLESLDEMDRKAARRACREFGLALDGRGEIVSARDHPVFVHRENEAAPEVPEALDLHFLHPALSRELGSNPEMVYRTYLQHFGIARFDIPEIIRQFLAPKLETYRDIPDHSPPGSALLRFAYDLLQPQLSDDFTRSDDPELAEILARLPLPAADPQGRISEAPAGQIYFGSSWMGNDRLEKLYDFDPDSRFLPPRAHFRQQGFPEKRLAQFFYYIGVANAPRLLELHPHSEIQHGRWYRKYLAANEVRPEVAGSYRAVNYDCTLDRLEEIFRSPLHAGRLLLYLAAFPRRWQDTRSAEFIYQRFRTKSYKRLETNYLKWLLQHYPWLYDERESPFAPEQIFLPGKSLQRLFGDYIPYVNYPAGEEDAARENITRFLQGIGVQSHVEDLSAPQWYAILS
;
A
#
# COMPACT_ATOMS: atom_id res chain seq x y z
N MET A 1 7.43 -12.32 -67.75
CA MET A 1 6.20 -12.45 -66.94
C MET A 1 6.51 -11.86 -65.59
N ASP A 2 6.13 -10.60 -65.36
CA ASP A 2 6.27 -9.97 -64.04
C ASP A 2 5.29 -10.63 -63.08
N VAL A 3 5.81 -11.45 -62.17
CA VAL A 3 5.04 -11.89 -61.00
C VAL A 3 4.76 -10.63 -60.20
N LYS A 4 3.53 -10.11 -60.26
CA LYS A 4 3.10 -9.00 -59.41
C LYS A 4 3.39 -9.39 -57.96
N LYS A 5 4.34 -8.72 -57.33
CA LYS A 5 4.62 -8.89 -55.90
C LYS A 5 3.33 -8.52 -55.16
N LEU A 6 2.82 -9.45 -54.36
CA LEU A 6 1.66 -9.19 -53.51
C LEU A 6 2.00 -8.07 -52.51
N PRO A 7 1.07 -7.14 -52.23
CA PRO A 7 1.25 -6.17 -51.15
C PRO A 7 1.48 -6.88 -49.82
N PHE A 8 2.37 -6.35 -48.99
CA PHE A 8 2.70 -6.98 -47.70
C PHE A 8 1.48 -7.15 -46.77
N ALA A 9 0.54 -6.19 -46.79
CA ALA A 9 -0.72 -6.30 -46.07
C ALA A 9 -1.55 -7.51 -46.51
N THR A 10 -1.59 -7.82 -47.81
CA THR A 10 -2.29 -9.00 -48.35
C THR A 10 -1.63 -10.30 -47.88
N VAL A 11 -0.29 -10.31 -47.74
CA VAL A 11 0.42 -11.48 -47.18
C VAL A 11 0.04 -11.69 -45.72
N LEU A 12 0.02 -10.62 -44.90
CA LEU A 12 -0.40 -10.72 -43.50
C LEU A 12 -1.86 -11.16 -43.36
N GLU A 13 -2.76 -10.66 -44.21
CA GLU A 13 -4.17 -11.07 -44.25
C GLU A 13 -4.31 -12.58 -44.56
N MET A 14 -3.56 -13.08 -45.54
CA MET A 14 -3.54 -14.52 -45.87
C MET A 14 -3.01 -15.38 -44.71
N LEU A 15 -2.02 -14.87 -43.97
CA LEU A 15 -1.49 -15.57 -42.79
C LEU A 15 -2.49 -15.58 -41.63
N GLN A 16 -3.30 -14.53 -41.48
CA GLN A 16 -4.34 -14.46 -40.46
C GLN A 16 -5.52 -15.40 -40.77
N THR A 17 -5.85 -15.63 -42.05
CA THR A 17 -6.96 -16.53 -42.45
C THR A 17 -6.60 -18.02 -42.39
N HIS A 18 -5.30 -18.35 -42.38
CA HIS A 18 -4.79 -19.72 -42.26
C HIS A 18 -3.72 -19.86 -41.18
N PRO A 19 -4.04 -19.53 -39.92
CA PRO A 19 -3.02 -19.40 -38.91
C PRO A 19 -2.64 -20.78 -38.34
N ARG A 20 -1.38 -20.95 -37.93
CA ARG A 20 -0.90 -22.14 -37.23
C ARG A 20 -0.57 -21.80 -35.79
N SER A 21 -1.08 -22.57 -34.84
CA SER A 21 -0.87 -22.36 -33.39
C SER A 21 0.49 -22.89 -32.89
N GLU A 22 1.47 -23.04 -33.78
CA GLU A 22 2.80 -23.55 -33.44
C GLU A 22 3.75 -22.39 -33.13
N PRO A 23 4.43 -22.37 -31.97
CA PRO A 23 5.39 -21.32 -31.64
C PRO A 23 6.48 -21.14 -32.71
N ALA A 24 6.99 -22.23 -33.28
CA ALA A 24 8.00 -22.17 -34.33
C ALA A 24 7.53 -21.45 -35.59
N TRP A 25 6.26 -21.59 -35.94
CA TRP A 25 5.68 -20.89 -37.09
C TRP A 25 5.62 -19.38 -36.84
N PHE A 26 5.22 -18.97 -35.63
CA PHE A 26 5.19 -17.56 -35.23
C PHE A 26 6.60 -16.95 -35.13
N ALA A 27 7.57 -17.69 -34.60
CA ALA A 27 8.96 -17.25 -34.56
C ALA A 27 9.50 -16.98 -35.97
N GLU A 28 9.21 -17.87 -36.91
CA GLU A 28 9.63 -17.71 -38.31
C GLU A 28 8.89 -16.55 -39.00
N LEU A 29 7.58 -16.40 -38.77
CA LEU A 29 6.81 -15.24 -39.24
C LEU A 29 7.47 -13.92 -38.81
N TYR A 30 7.84 -13.81 -37.54
CA TYR A 30 8.47 -12.60 -37.02
C TYR A 30 9.85 -12.35 -37.60
N ARG A 31 10.68 -13.39 -37.77
CA ARG A 31 12.01 -13.26 -38.41
C ARG A 31 11.90 -12.83 -39.87
N LEU A 32 11.03 -13.48 -40.65
CA LEU A 32 10.81 -13.14 -42.06
C LEU A 32 10.27 -11.72 -42.21
N THR A 33 9.36 -11.31 -41.32
CA THR A 33 8.83 -9.94 -41.29
C THR A 33 9.93 -8.93 -40.99
N ALA A 34 10.76 -9.17 -39.98
CA ALA A 34 11.88 -8.28 -39.64
C ALA A 34 12.87 -8.15 -40.81
N ALA A 35 13.29 -9.27 -41.41
CA ALA A 35 14.17 -9.27 -42.57
C ALA A 35 13.56 -8.52 -43.78
N TYR A 36 12.25 -8.68 -44.01
CA TYR A 36 11.54 -7.93 -45.03
C TYR A 36 11.55 -6.42 -44.74
N LEU A 37 11.23 -6.00 -43.51
CA LEU A 37 11.24 -4.59 -43.09
C LEU A 37 12.62 -3.93 -43.23
N GLU A 38 13.70 -4.68 -42.98
CA GLU A 38 15.08 -4.21 -43.17
C GLU A 38 15.43 -3.97 -44.65
N SER A 39 14.85 -4.76 -45.56
CA SER A 39 15.08 -4.64 -47.00
C SER A 39 14.34 -3.47 -47.67
N LEU A 40 13.35 -2.88 -46.97
CA LEU A 40 12.53 -1.79 -47.48
C LEU A 40 13.19 -0.42 -47.26
N ASP A 41 12.84 0.54 -48.12
CA ASP A 41 13.11 1.95 -47.86
C ASP A 41 12.24 2.52 -46.72
N GLU A 42 12.50 3.75 -46.30
CA GLU A 42 11.85 4.31 -45.11
C GLU A 42 10.34 4.53 -45.27
N MET A 43 9.85 4.85 -46.48
CA MET A 43 8.42 5.05 -46.69
C MET A 43 7.68 3.71 -46.69
N ASP A 44 8.19 2.73 -47.44
CA ASP A 44 7.60 1.41 -47.53
C ASP A 44 7.68 0.67 -46.19
N ARG A 45 8.79 0.82 -45.46
CA ARG A 45 8.95 0.28 -44.11
C ARG A 45 7.91 0.84 -43.15
N LYS A 46 7.60 2.14 -43.23
CA LYS A 46 6.56 2.76 -42.40
C LYS A 46 5.16 2.22 -42.72
N ALA A 47 4.85 2.03 -44.01
CA ALA A 47 3.59 1.44 -44.44
C ALA A 47 3.47 -0.04 -44.00
N ALA A 48 4.53 -0.82 -44.14
CA ALA A 48 4.58 -2.21 -43.71
C ALA A 48 4.47 -2.36 -42.18
N ARG A 49 5.13 -1.51 -41.39
CA ARG A 49 4.97 -1.46 -39.92
C ARG A 49 3.54 -1.11 -39.51
N ARG A 50 2.85 -0.22 -40.25
CA ARG A 50 1.44 0.07 -40.01
C ARG A 50 0.58 -1.17 -40.26
N ALA A 51 0.83 -1.90 -41.34
CA ALA A 51 0.14 -3.15 -41.60
C ALA A 51 0.39 -4.18 -40.49
N CYS A 52 1.64 -4.41 -40.06
CA CYS A 52 1.95 -5.31 -38.93
C CYS A 52 1.12 -4.98 -37.68
N ARG A 53 1.00 -3.70 -37.32
CA ARG A 53 0.18 -3.26 -36.17
C ARG A 53 -1.31 -3.43 -36.39
N GLU A 54 -1.79 -3.25 -37.62
CA GLU A 54 -3.20 -3.39 -37.95
C GLU A 54 -3.68 -4.84 -37.86
N PHE A 55 -2.80 -5.80 -38.18
CA PHE A 55 -3.06 -7.24 -38.05
C PHE A 55 -2.74 -7.76 -36.65
N GLY A 56 -1.67 -7.28 -36.02
CA GLY A 56 -1.35 -7.54 -34.63
C GLY A 56 -1.15 -9.02 -34.25
N LEU A 57 -0.84 -9.90 -35.21
CA LEU A 57 -0.90 -11.34 -34.97
C LEU A 57 0.08 -11.81 -33.88
N ALA A 58 -0.44 -12.43 -32.82
CA ALA A 58 0.33 -12.98 -31.72
C ALA A 58 -0.19 -14.35 -31.28
N LEU A 59 0.72 -15.15 -30.72
CA LEU A 59 0.40 -16.40 -30.03
C LEU A 59 0.54 -16.16 -28.53
N ASP A 60 -0.53 -16.37 -27.78
CA ASP A 60 -0.52 -16.14 -26.34
C ASP A 60 0.00 -17.35 -25.55
N GLY A 61 0.12 -17.20 -24.23
CA GLY A 61 0.58 -18.24 -23.31
C GLY A 61 -0.28 -19.51 -23.28
N ARG A 62 -1.53 -19.46 -23.77
CA ARG A 62 -2.44 -20.60 -23.88
C ARG A 62 -2.33 -21.30 -25.24
N GLY A 63 -1.56 -20.75 -26.16
CA GLY A 63 -1.46 -21.23 -27.54
C GLY A 63 -2.60 -20.73 -28.43
N GLU A 64 -3.35 -19.72 -27.97
CA GLU A 64 -4.40 -19.08 -28.74
C GLU A 64 -3.83 -17.96 -29.61
N ILE A 65 -4.44 -17.78 -30.78
CA ILE A 65 -4.01 -16.78 -31.74
C ILE A 65 -4.85 -15.54 -31.53
N VAL A 66 -4.19 -14.48 -31.10
CA VAL A 66 -4.82 -13.22 -30.70
C VAL A 66 -4.29 -12.07 -31.54
N SER A 67 -5.04 -10.98 -31.55
CA SER A 67 -4.70 -9.74 -32.23
C SER A 67 -4.29 -8.71 -31.19
N ALA A 68 -3.01 -8.30 -31.19
CA ALA A 68 -2.46 -7.26 -30.34
C ALA A 68 -3.09 -5.88 -30.56
N ARG A 69 -3.86 -5.72 -31.65
CA ARG A 69 -4.70 -4.55 -31.91
C ARG A 69 -5.96 -4.54 -31.06
N ASP A 70 -6.57 -5.71 -30.88
CA ASP A 70 -7.87 -5.85 -30.23
C ASP A 70 -7.71 -6.15 -28.73
N HIS A 71 -6.66 -6.89 -28.38
CA HIS A 71 -6.31 -7.26 -27.00
C HIS A 71 -4.84 -6.93 -26.72
N PRO A 72 -4.52 -6.23 -25.62
CA PRO A 72 -3.13 -5.96 -25.27
C PRO A 72 -2.33 -7.24 -25.01
N VAL A 73 -1.23 -7.42 -25.74
CA VAL A 73 -0.32 -8.57 -25.60
C VAL A 73 1.01 -8.09 -25.08
N PHE A 74 1.47 -8.63 -23.96
CA PHE A 74 2.75 -8.28 -23.35
C PHE A 74 3.80 -9.36 -23.57
N VAL A 75 5.04 -8.97 -23.83
CA VAL A 75 6.17 -9.92 -23.78
C VAL A 75 6.30 -10.44 -22.35
N HIS A 76 6.54 -11.73 -22.17
CA HIS A 76 6.82 -12.27 -20.85
C HIS A 76 8.27 -12.01 -20.40
N ARG A 77 8.52 -12.01 -19.08
CA ARG A 77 9.88 -11.97 -18.52
C ARG A 77 10.69 -13.22 -18.90
N GLU A 78 12.00 -13.05 -18.96
CA GLU A 78 12.93 -14.11 -19.33
C GLU A 78 12.95 -15.22 -18.27
N ASN A 79 12.89 -16.49 -18.71
CA ASN A 79 12.99 -17.70 -17.86
C ASN A 79 11.92 -17.88 -16.77
N GLU A 80 10.87 -17.07 -16.76
CA GLU A 80 9.73 -17.20 -15.85
C GLU A 80 8.51 -17.71 -16.62
N ALA A 81 7.61 -18.44 -15.96
CA ALA A 81 6.32 -18.82 -16.53
C ALA A 81 5.39 -17.61 -16.54
N ALA A 82 4.55 -17.48 -17.59
CA ALA A 82 3.55 -16.42 -17.63
C ALA A 82 2.59 -16.51 -16.46
N PRO A 83 2.27 -15.39 -15.78
CA PRO A 83 1.25 -15.39 -14.76
C PRO A 83 -0.08 -15.79 -15.40
N GLU A 84 -0.85 -16.61 -14.70
CA GLU A 84 -2.16 -17.03 -15.17
C GLU A 84 -3.09 -15.81 -15.15
N VAL A 85 -3.58 -15.40 -16.32
CA VAL A 85 -4.45 -14.24 -16.46
C VAL A 85 -5.89 -14.62 -16.11
N PRO A 86 -6.52 -13.97 -15.11
CA PRO A 86 -7.92 -14.16 -14.79
C PRO A 86 -8.80 -13.69 -15.96
N GLU A 87 -9.90 -14.41 -16.24
CA GLU A 87 -10.82 -14.06 -17.36
C GLU A 87 -11.35 -12.63 -17.30
N ALA A 88 -11.42 -12.05 -16.09
CA ALA A 88 -11.86 -10.67 -15.90
C ALA A 88 -10.87 -9.63 -16.46
N LEU A 89 -9.59 -10.00 -16.65
CA LEU A 89 -8.55 -9.12 -17.19
C LEU A 89 -8.42 -9.37 -18.70
N ASP A 90 -8.71 -8.34 -19.49
CA ASP A 90 -8.60 -8.38 -20.96
C ASP A 90 -7.17 -8.06 -21.39
N LEU A 91 -6.24 -8.99 -21.10
CA LEU A 91 -4.83 -8.90 -21.49
C LEU A 91 -4.24 -10.29 -21.72
N HIS A 92 -3.19 -10.36 -22.53
CA HIS A 92 -2.49 -11.60 -22.83
C HIS A 92 -0.98 -11.46 -22.63
N PHE A 93 -0.32 -12.59 -22.36
CA PHE A 93 1.13 -12.68 -22.43
C PHE A 93 1.54 -13.50 -23.64
N LEU A 94 2.60 -13.07 -24.31
CA LEU A 94 3.20 -13.79 -25.43
C LEU A 94 3.64 -15.20 -24.99
N HIS A 95 3.43 -16.18 -25.87
CA HIS A 95 3.81 -17.56 -25.60
C HIS A 95 5.29 -17.67 -25.21
N PRO A 96 5.64 -18.30 -24.07
CA PRO A 96 7.00 -18.25 -23.52
C PRO A 96 8.06 -18.92 -24.41
N ALA A 97 7.66 -19.87 -25.26
CA ALA A 97 8.57 -20.48 -26.23
C ALA A 97 9.02 -19.48 -27.32
N LEU A 98 8.21 -18.48 -27.67
CA LEU A 98 8.54 -17.51 -28.72
C LEU A 98 9.75 -16.67 -28.36
N SER A 99 9.80 -16.15 -27.12
CA SER A 99 10.94 -15.37 -26.67
C SER A 99 12.23 -16.20 -26.77
N ARG A 100 12.21 -17.48 -26.39
CA ARG A 100 13.39 -18.36 -26.45
C ARG A 100 13.85 -18.62 -27.89
N GLU A 101 12.90 -18.80 -28.81
CA GLU A 101 13.23 -19.04 -30.21
C GLU A 101 13.75 -17.78 -30.92
N LEU A 102 13.22 -16.60 -30.58
CA LEU A 102 13.64 -15.35 -31.21
C LEU A 102 15.00 -14.86 -30.70
N GLY A 103 15.40 -15.19 -29.47
CA GLY A 103 16.73 -14.91 -28.96
C GLY A 103 16.80 -14.81 -27.44
N SER A 104 18.02 -14.76 -26.91
CA SER A 104 18.30 -14.73 -25.46
C SER A 104 18.43 -13.32 -24.88
N ASN A 105 17.97 -12.28 -25.58
CA ASN A 105 17.96 -10.91 -25.08
C ASN A 105 16.56 -10.32 -25.31
N PRO A 106 15.72 -10.13 -24.28
CA PRO A 106 14.31 -9.82 -24.44
C PRO A 106 14.09 -8.46 -25.07
N GLU A 107 14.95 -7.49 -24.74
CA GLU A 107 14.84 -6.13 -25.26
C GLU A 107 15.19 -6.09 -26.75
N MET A 108 16.21 -6.85 -27.16
CA MET A 108 16.55 -6.98 -28.58
C MET A 108 15.45 -7.73 -29.34
N VAL A 109 14.93 -8.83 -28.79
CA VAL A 109 13.80 -9.57 -29.36
C VAL A 109 12.59 -8.66 -29.55
N TYR A 110 12.26 -7.87 -28.52
CA TYR A 110 11.14 -6.93 -28.55
C TYR A 110 11.32 -5.88 -29.66
N ARG A 111 12.47 -5.19 -29.70
CA ARG A 111 12.72 -4.09 -30.66
C ARG A 111 12.81 -4.58 -32.10
N THR A 112 13.43 -5.74 -32.32
CA THR A 112 13.69 -6.27 -33.66
C THR A 112 12.45 -6.95 -34.25
N TYR A 113 11.72 -7.72 -33.44
CA TYR A 113 10.69 -8.63 -33.94
C TYR A 113 9.27 -8.22 -33.53
N LEU A 114 9.05 -7.91 -32.24
CA LEU A 114 7.69 -7.90 -31.67
C LEU A 114 7.00 -6.52 -31.73
N GLN A 115 7.75 -5.43 -31.52
CA GLN A 115 7.21 -4.07 -31.47
C GLN A 115 6.46 -3.67 -32.75
N HIS A 116 6.84 -4.24 -33.89
CA HIS A 116 6.18 -3.96 -35.17
C HIS A 116 4.76 -4.53 -35.23
N PHE A 117 4.47 -5.58 -34.46
CA PHE A 117 3.14 -6.19 -34.37
C PHE A 117 2.26 -5.55 -33.28
N GLY A 118 2.72 -4.47 -32.62
CA GLY A 118 1.94 -3.82 -31.56
C GLY A 118 1.94 -4.58 -30.23
N ILE A 119 2.72 -5.66 -30.12
CA ILE A 119 2.99 -6.32 -28.84
C ILE A 119 3.72 -5.32 -27.94
N ALA A 120 3.27 -5.20 -26.69
CA ALA A 120 3.77 -4.28 -25.70
C ALA A 120 4.95 -4.87 -24.92
N ARG A 121 5.83 -3.99 -24.44
CA ARG A 121 6.91 -4.36 -23.52
C ARG A 121 6.30 -4.69 -22.15
N PHE A 122 6.89 -5.64 -21.44
CA PHE A 122 6.51 -5.93 -20.06
C PHE A 122 6.78 -4.74 -19.14
N ASP A 123 5.71 -4.20 -18.54
CA ASP A 123 5.77 -3.13 -17.55
C ASP A 123 4.69 -3.41 -16.47
N ILE A 124 5.14 -3.75 -15.26
CA ILE A 124 4.27 -4.10 -14.14
C ILE A 124 3.38 -2.90 -13.73
N PRO A 125 3.94 -1.70 -13.46
CA PRO A 125 3.12 -0.51 -13.22
C PRO A 125 2.07 -0.26 -14.29
N GLU A 126 2.40 -0.42 -15.57
CA GLU A 126 1.45 -0.25 -16.67
C GLU A 126 0.32 -1.30 -16.62
N ILE A 127 0.68 -2.58 -16.45
CA ILE A 127 -0.29 -3.69 -16.34
C ILE A 127 -1.25 -3.46 -15.17
N ILE A 128 -0.72 -3.04 -14.02
CA ILE A 128 -1.54 -2.80 -12.82
C ILE A 128 -2.48 -1.61 -13.03
N ARG A 129 -1.99 -0.49 -13.58
CA ARG A 129 -2.80 0.71 -13.81
C ARG A 129 -3.89 0.51 -14.85
N GLN A 130 -3.57 -0.12 -15.98
CA GLN A 130 -4.48 -0.20 -17.12
C GLN A 130 -5.47 -1.37 -16.99
N PHE A 131 -5.09 -2.47 -16.35
CA PHE A 131 -5.91 -3.69 -16.36
C PHE A 131 -6.41 -4.11 -14.99
N LEU A 132 -5.55 -4.04 -13.96
CA LEU A 132 -5.96 -4.44 -12.61
C LEU A 132 -6.83 -3.36 -11.96
N ALA A 133 -6.39 -2.10 -11.97
CA ALA A 133 -7.06 -0.99 -11.29
C ALA A 133 -8.54 -0.80 -11.70
N PRO A 134 -8.91 -0.79 -13.01
CA PRO A 134 -10.30 -0.61 -13.41
C PRO A 134 -11.21 -1.75 -12.95
N LYS A 135 -10.65 -2.94 -12.77
CA LYS A 135 -11.40 -4.12 -12.35
C LYS A 135 -11.65 -4.11 -10.85
N LEU A 136 -10.71 -3.60 -10.05
CA LEU A 136 -10.90 -3.44 -8.60
C LEU A 136 -12.12 -2.59 -8.24
N GLU A 137 -12.48 -1.60 -9.05
CA GLU A 137 -13.74 -0.84 -8.89
C GLU A 137 -14.97 -1.73 -9.08
N THR A 138 -14.99 -2.51 -10.17
CA THR A 138 -16.11 -3.39 -10.50
C THR A 138 -16.31 -4.52 -9.49
N TYR A 139 -15.25 -4.93 -8.79
CA TYR A 139 -15.33 -5.96 -7.74
C TYR A 139 -15.94 -5.46 -6.43
N ARG A 140 -15.89 -4.15 -6.16
CA ARG A 140 -16.46 -3.58 -4.93
C ARG A 140 -17.98 -3.74 -4.84
N ASP A 141 -18.64 -3.81 -6.00
CA ASP A 141 -20.10 -3.75 -6.11
C ASP A 141 -20.75 -5.13 -6.32
N ILE A 142 -19.98 -6.22 -6.38
CA ILE A 142 -20.51 -7.57 -6.53
C ILE A 142 -20.76 -8.16 -5.14
N PRO A 143 -22.04 -8.32 -4.71
CA PRO A 143 -22.34 -8.93 -3.42
C PRO A 143 -21.93 -10.40 -3.46
N ASP A 144 -21.28 -10.86 -2.38
CA ASP A 144 -21.11 -12.26 -1.95
C ASP A 144 -21.59 -13.28 -2.99
N HIS A 145 -20.69 -13.85 -3.81
CA HIS A 145 -20.68 -15.25 -4.27
C HIS A 145 -19.52 -15.49 -5.26
N SER A 146 -18.42 -16.11 -4.77
CA SER A 146 -17.46 -16.95 -5.53
C SER A 146 -16.57 -16.28 -6.59
N PRO A 147 -15.37 -16.80 -6.92
CA PRO A 147 -14.08 -16.83 -6.24
C PRO A 147 -13.01 -15.86 -6.88
N PRO A 148 -13.36 -14.70 -7.47
CA PRO A 148 -12.55 -14.05 -8.49
C PRO A 148 -11.41 -13.24 -7.86
N GLY A 149 -11.57 -12.83 -6.59
CA GLY A 149 -10.53 -12.20 -5.77
C GLY A 149 -9.30 -13.07 -5.63
N SER A 150 -9.47 -14.40 -5.50
CA SER A 150 -8.33 -15.33 -5.41
C SER A 150 -7.51 -15.40 -6.70
N ALA A 151 -8.16 -15.35 -7.87
CA ALA A 151 -7.49 -15.36 -9.16
C ALA A 151 -6.75 -14.04 -9.41
N LEU A 152 -7.36 -12.89 -9.12
CA LEU A 152 -6.69 -11.59 -9.19
C LEU A 152 -5.52 -11.50 -8.22
N LEU A 153 -5.71 -12.02 -7.01
CA LEU A 153 -4.66 -12.05 -5.99
C LEU A 153 -3.48 -12.91 -6.44
N ARG A 154 -3.75 -14.08 -7.03
CA ARG A 154 -2.71 -14.96 -7.57
C ARG A 154 -1.99 -14.33 -8.74
N PHE A 155 -2.74 -13.72 -9.66
CA PHE A 155 -2.18 -12.95 -10.75
C PHE A 155 -1.26 -11.83 -10.25
N ALA A 156 -1.72 -11.03 -9.27
CA ALA A 156 -0.94 -9.96 -8.68
C ALA A 156 0.31 -10.50 -7.94
N TYR A 157 0.17 -11.63 -7.24
CA TYR A 157 1.28 -12.31 -6.56
C TYR A 157 2.37 -12.73 -7.55
N ASP A 158 2.00 -13.42 -8.63
CA ASP A 158 2.93 -13.89 -9.66
C ASP A 158 3.57 -12.71 -10.41
N LEU A 159 2.79 -11.68 -10.73
CA LEU A 159 3.25 -10.47 -11.40
C LEU A 159 4.28 -9.69 -10.56
N LEU A 160 4.06 -9.59 -9.24
CA LEU A 160 4.85 -8.76 -8.33
C LEU A 160 6.05 -9.47 -7.70
N GLN A 161 6.14 -10.81 -7.76
CA GLN A 161 7.26 -11.60 -7.23
C GLN A 161 8.65 -10.97 -7.46
N PRO A 162 8.98 -10.47 -8.67
CA PRO A 162 10.30 -9.94 -8.93
C PRO A 162 10.60 -8.59 -8.28
N GLN A 163 9.58 -7.85 -7.86
CA GLN A 163 9.71 -6.56 -7.16
C GLN A 163 9.84 -6.74 -5.64
N LEU A 164 9.57 -7.95 -5.13
CA LEU A 164 9.64 -8.22 -3.71
C LEU A 164 11.10 -8.32 -3.25
N SER A 165 11.48 -7.41 -2.36
CA SER A 165 12.71 -7.49 -1.57
C SER A 165 12.48 -8.34 -0.32
N ASP A 166 13.58 -8.82 0.29
CA ASP A 166 13.48 -9.52 1.57
C ASP A 166 13.23 -8.54 2.74
N ASP A 167 13.42 -7.23 2.52
CA ASP A 167 13.45 -6.17 3.55
C ASP A 167 12.08 -5.52 3.88
N PHE A 168 10.96 -6.17 3.57
CA PHE A 168 9.60 -5.59 3.77
C PHE A 168 9.53 -4.12 3.27
N THR A 169 9.79 -3.93 1.97
CA THR A 169 9.64 -2.64 1.31
C THR A 169 8.28 -2.52 0.62
N ARG A 170 7.84 -1.29 0.35
CA ARG A 170 6.66 -0.99 -0.47
C ARG A 170 7.09 -0.35 -1.78
N SER A 171 6.15 -0.20 -2.71
CA SER A 171 6.35 0.61 -3.92
C SER A 171 6.65 2.07 -3.54
N ASP A 172 7.68 2.65 -4.15
CA ASP A 172 7.98 4.09 -4.07
C ASP A 172 7.02 4.93 -4.93
N ASP A 173 6.27 4.29 -5.83
CA ASP A 173 5.23 4.89 -6.66
C ASP A 173 3.91 4.97 -5.86
N PRO A 174 3.44 6.17 -5.46
CA PRO A 174 2.27 6.33 -4.59
C PRO A 174 0.96 5.88 -5.26
N GLU A 175 0.82 6.13 -6.56
CA GLU A 175 -0.37 5.72 -7.32
C GLU A 175 -0.45 4.20 -7.38
N LEU A 176 0.68 3.55 -7.64
CA LEU A 176 0.75 2.09 -7.63
C LEU A 176 0.44 1.51 -6.25
N ALA A 177 0.99 2.12 -5.18
CA ALA A 177 0.72 1.71 -3.81
C ALA A 177 -0.76 1.84 -3.45
N GLU A 178 -1.44 2.89 -3.90
CA GLU A 178 -2.87 3.09 -3.71
C GLU A 178 -3.70 2.03 -4.43
N ILE A 179 -3.38 1.72 -5.69
CA ILE A 179 -4.07 0.66 -6.46
C ILE A 179 -3.90 -0.70 -5.75
N LEU A 180 -2.68 -1.05 -5.35
CA LEU A 180 -2.39 -2.32 -4.70
C LEU A 180 -3.07 -2.46 -3.34
N ALA A 181 -3.15 -1.37 -2.58
CA ALA A 181 -3.89 -1.30 -1.32
C ALA A 181 -5.40 -1.61 -1.47
N ARG A 182 -5.92 -1.60 -2.70
CA ARG A 182 -7.32 -1.92 -2.97
C ARG A 182 -7.57 -3.37 -3.40
N LEU A 183 -6.50 -4.17 -3.55
CA LEU A 183 -6.64 -5.59 -3.87
C LEU A 183 -7.50 -6.31 -2.83
N PRO A 184 -8.53 -7.06 -3.24
CA PRO A 184 -9.34 -7.84 -2.31
C PRO A 184 -8.51 -8.99 -1.75
N LEU A 185 -8.50 -9.11 -0.43
CA LEU A 185 -7.89 -10.21 0.30
C LEU A 185 -8.90 -10.84 1.26
N PRO A 186 -8.84 -12.16 1.48
CA PRO A 186 -9.55 -12.75 2.60
C PRO A 186 -9.00 -12.17 3.90
N ALA A 187 -9.89 -11.74 4.78
CA ALA A 187 -9.60 -11.15 6.07
C ALA A 187 -10.54 -11.71 7.14
N ALA A 188 -9.99 -12.03 8.30
CA ALA A 188 -10.72 -12.43 9.48
C ALA A 188 -11.11 -11.20 10.31
N ASP A 189 -12.38 -11.11 10.72
CA ASP A 189 -12.82 -10.21 11.78
C ASP A 189 -12.34 -10.71 13.17
N PRO A 190 -12.54 -9.94 14.27
CA PRO A 190 -12.16 -10.38 15.61
C PRO A 190 -12.90 -11.64 16.09
N GLN A 191 -14.01 -12.02 15.45
CA GLN A 191 -14.75 -13.26 15.73
C GLN A 191 -14.28 -14.44 14.86
N GLY A 192 -13.29 -14.23 13.99
CA GLY A 192 -12.73 -15.23 13.09
C GLY A 192 -13.56 -15.49 11.83
N ARG A 193 -14.59 -14.68 11.55
CA ARG A 193 -15.36 -14.78 10.30
C ARG A 193 -14.53 -14.20 9.17
N ILE A 194 -14.41 -14.96 8.08
CA ILE A 194 -13.61 -14.57 6.92
C ILE A 194 -14.52 -13.90 5.89
N SER A 195 -14.17 -12.68 5.51
CA SER A 195 -14.76 -11.93 4.40
C SER A 195 -13.66 -11.31 3.54
N GLU A 196 -13.98 -10.84 2.34
CA GLU A 196 -13.03 -10.05 1.57
C GLU A 196 -12.94 -8.62 2.11
N ALA A 197 -11.73 -8.06 2.13
CA ALA A 197 -11.48 -6.65 2.44
C ALA A 197 -10.29 -6.14 1.62
N PRO A 198 -10.18 -4.83 1.37
CA PRO A 198 -9.02 -4.25 0.72
C PRO A 198 -7.74 -4.52 1.52
N ALA A 199 -6.64 -4.87 0.84
CA ALA A 199 -5.33 -5.10 1.45
C ALA A 199 -4.88 -3.95 2.38
N GLY A 200 -5.14 -2.72 1.94
CA GLY A 200 -4.92 -1.48 2.64
C GLY A 200 -5.84 -1.23 3.84
N GLN A 201 -6.68 -2.17 4.24
CA GLN A 201 -7.48 -2.12 5.47
C GLN A 201 -7.17 -3.28 6.41
N ILE A 202 -6.24 -4.17 6.02
CA ILE A 202 -5.96 -5.39 6.74
C ILE A 202 -4.65 -5.24 7.53
N TYR A 203 -4.61 -5.87 8.70
CA TYR A 203 -3.44 -6.03 9.54
C TYR A 203 -2.90 -7.47 9.46
N PHE A 204 -1.60 -7.65 9.68
CA PHE A 204 -1.07 -8.99 9.91
C PHE A 204 -1.59 -9.54 11.24
N GLY A 205 -2.17 -10.74 11.20
CA GLY A 205 -2.58 -11.46 12.41
C GLY A 205 -1.42 -12.13 13.14
N SER A 206 -1.68 -12.67 14.32
CA SER A 206 -0.66 -13.27 15.20
C SER A 206 0.09 -14.44 14.56
N SER A 207 -0.59 -15.25 13.75
CA SER A 207 0.02 -16.36 13.00
C SER A 207 1.11 -15.93 12.00
N TRP A 208 1.14 -14.64 11.62
CA TRP A 208 2.15 -14.09 10.72
C TRP A 208 3.30 -13.44 11.46
N MET A 209 2.99 -12.72 12.55
CA MET A 209 3.93 -11.88 13.31
C MET A 209 4.57 -12.60 14.50
N GLY A 210 4.04 -13.75 14.91
CA GLY A 210 4.46 -14.45 16.13
C GLY A 210 4.06 -13.74 17.44
N ASN A 211 3.18 -12.74 17.38
CA ASN A 211 2.65 -12.03 18.53
C ASN A 211 1.26 -11.44 18.20
N ASP A 212 0.43 -11.20 19.20
CA ASP A 212 -0.95 -10.73 19.08
C ASP A 212 -1.11 -9.23 19.38
N ARG A 213 -0.03 -8.44 19.30
CA ARG A 213 -0.03 -7.03 19.71
C ARG A 213 -1.05 -6.18 18.95
N LEU A 214 -1.16 -6.37 17.63
CA LEU A 214 -2.13 -5.63 16.80
C LEU A 214 -3.55 -6.12 17.02
N GLU A 215 -3.74 -7.44 17.11
CA GLU A 215 -5.06 -8.04 17.40
C GLU A 215 -5.61 -7.50 18.72
N LYS A 216 -4.79 -7.50 19.78
CA LYS A 216 -5.12 -6.87 21.05
C LYS A 216 -5.25 -5.35 20.97
N LEU A 217 -4.53 -4.65 20.10
CA LEU A 217 -4.69 -3.20 20.03
C LEU A 217 -6.06 -2.81 19.44
N TYR A 218 -6.61 -3.64 18.56
CA TYR A 218 -7.79 -3.33 17.76
C TYR A 218 -8.98 -4.31 18.00
N ASP A 219 -8.95 -5.11 19.06
CA ASP A 219 -10.01 -6.10 19.41
C ASP A 219 -11.33 -5.44 19.85
N PHE A 220 -11.30 -4.16 20.24
CA PHE A 220 -12.50 -3.38 20.52
C PHE A 220 -13.38 -3.10 19.29
N ASP A 221 -12.81 -3.16 18.09
CA ASP A 221 -13.50 -2.75 16.87
C ASP A 221 -13.90 -3.97 16.03
N PRO A 222 -15.22 -4.25 15.86
CA PRO A 222 -15.69 -5.36 15.03
C PRO A 222 -15.32 -5.19 13.54
N ASP A 223 -15.01 -3.98 13.10
CA ASP A 223 -14.58 -3.67 11.73
C ASP A 223 -13.07 -3.81 11.54
N SER A 224 -12.33 -4.24 12.56
CA SER A 224 -10.93 -4.66 12.40
C SER A 224 -10.82 -5.88 11.49
N ARG A 225 -9.81 -5.89 10.63
CA ARG A 225 -9.58 -6.97 9.67
C ARG A 225 -8.14 -7.45 9.78
N PHE A 226 -7.95 -8.76 9.96
CA PHE A 226 -6.66 -9.40 10.09
C PHE A 226 -6.46 -10.46 9.01
N LEU A 227 -5.23 -10.63 8.53
CA LEU A 227 -4.92 -11.73 7.61
C LEU A 227 -5.23 -13.07 8.27
N PRO A 228 -5.97 -13.97 7.59
CA PRO A 228 -6.22 -15.33 8.06
C PRO A 228 -4.92 -16.10 8.27
N PRO A 229 -4.95 -17.21 9.04
CA PRO A 229 -3.77 -18.03 9.27
C PRO A 229 -3.09 -18.49 7.98
N ARG A 230 -1.77 -18.64 8.00
CA ARG A 230 -0.97 -19.12 6.83
C ARG A 230 -1.55 -20.40 6.19
N ALA A 231 -2.14 -21.28 7.00
CA ALA A 231 -2.79 -22.50 6.54
C ALA A 231 -3.94 -22.24 5.55
N HIS A 232 -4.67 -21.14 5.68
CA HIS A 232 -5.74 -20.73 4.76
C HIS A 232 -5.22 -20.52 3.33
N PHE A 233 -4.12 -19.77 3.18
CA PHE A 233 -3.50 -19.52 1.87
C PHE A 233 -2.81 -20.76 1.30
N ARG A 234 -2.22 -21.60 2.15
CA ARG A 234 -1.64 -22.89 1.73
C ARG A 234 -2.71 -23.81 1.14
N GLN A 235 -3.89 -23.88 1.75
CA GLN A 235 -5.04 -24.66 1.24
C GLN A 235 -5.54 -24.13 -0.12
N GLN A 236 -5.32 -22.86 -0.41
CA GLN A 236 -5.63 -22.23 -1.69
C GLN A 236 -4.49 -22.32 -2.73
N GLY A 237 -3.40 -23.03 -2.42
CA GLY A 237 -2.29 -23.24 -3.36
C GLY A 237 -1.36 -22.04 -3.55
N PHE A 238 -1.34 -21.09 -2.60
CA PHE A 238 -0.34 -20.03 -2.58
C PHE A 238 1.01 -20.59 -2.08
N PRO A 239 2.12 -20.34 -2.81
CA PRO A 239 3.44 -20.73 -2.34
C PRO A 239 3.85 -19.88 -1.13
N GLU A 240 4.50 -20.49 -0.15
CA GLU A 240 4.88 -19.79 1.09
C GLU A 240 6.01 -18.79 0.91
N LYS A 241 6.84 -19.01 -0.11
CA LYS A 241 8.01 -18.17 -0.39
C LYS A 241 7.54 -16.73 -0.62
N ARG A 242 8.10 -15.79 0.13
CA ARG A 242 7.82 -14.34 -0.01
C ARG A 242 6.37 -13.90 0.16
N LEU A 243 5.48 -14.76 0.67
CA LEU A 243 4.05 -14.44 0.78
C LEU A 243 3.80 -13.31 1.79
N ALA A 244 4.54 -13.28 2.89
CA ALA A 244 4.47 -12.18 3.86
C ALA A 244 4.96 -10.85 3.26
N GLN A 245 6.06 -10.89 2.49
CA GLN A 245 6.60 -9.73 1.79
C GLN A 245 5.60 -9.20 0.77
N PHE A 246 4.95 -10.09 0.02
CA PHE A 246 3.88 -9.73 -0.90
C PHE A 246 2.73 -9.02 -0.20
N PHE A 247 2.18 -9.60 0.87
CA PHE A 247 1.07 -8.97 1.61
C PHE A 247 1.43 -7.60 2.15
N TYR A 248 2.66 -7.44 2.65
CA TYR A 248 3.13 -6.15 3.11
C TYR A 248 3.29 -5.14 1.95
N TYR A 249 3.82 -5.60 0.81
CA TYR A 249 4.01 -4.80 -0.40
C TYR A 249 2.69 -4.23 -0.92
N ILE A 250 1.62 -5.04 -0.92
CA ILE A 250 0.29 -4.61 -1.36
C ILE A 250 -0.51 -3.86 -0.28
N GLY A 251 0.08 -3.57 0.89
CA GLY A 251 -0.51 -2.63 1.85
C GLY A 251 -1.06 -3.22 3.16
N VAL A 252 -0.91 -4.53 3.40
CA VAL A 252 -1.20 -5.12 4.72
C VAL A 252 -0.25 -4.55 5.76
N ALA A 253 -0.78 -4.11 6.89
CA ALA A 253 -0.03 -3.41 7.92
C ALA A 253 0.51 -4.36 9.01
N ASN A 254 1.79 -4.29 9.30
CA ASN A 254 2.46 -5.04 10.39
C ASN A 254 2.69 -4.17 11.65
N ALA A 255 2.05 -3.00 11.68
CA ALA A 255 2.12 -1.95 12.68
C ALA A 255 0.78 -1.22 12.70
N PRO A 256 0.45 -0.45 13.77
CA PRO A 256 -0.62 0.54 13.71
C PRO A 256 -0.44 1.39 12.45
N ARG A 257 -1.53 1.68 11.73
CA ARG A 257 -1.45 2.36 10.45
C ARG A 257 -1.36 3.87 10.66
N LEU A 258 -0.42 4.51 9.97
CA LEU A 258 -0.39 5.96 9.83
C LEU A 258 -1.30 6.37 8.67
N LEU A 259 -2.28 7.21 8.92
CA LEU A 259 -3.20 7.76 7.93
C LEU A 259 -2.76 9.19 7.60
N GLU A 260 -2.52 9.48 6.33
CA GLU A 260 -2.26 10.84 5.86
C GLU A 260 -3.58 11.63 5.77
N LEU A 261 -3.61 12.80 6.39
CA LEU A 261 -4.75 13.72 6.35
C LEU A 261 -4.61 14.60 5.11
N HIS A 262 -5.11 14.12 3.97
CA HIS A 262 -5.06 14.87 2.72
C HIS A 262 -6.05 16.06 2.71
N PRO A 263 -5.73 17.14 1.97
CA PRO A 263 -6.46 18.39 2.07
C PRO A 263 -7.85 18.48 1.41
N HIS A 264 -8.33 17.45 0.69
CA HIS A 264 -9.50 17.62 -0.20
C HIS A 264 -10.73 16.75 0.03
N SER A 265 -10.65 15.69 0.82
CA SER A 265 -11.84 14.96 1.25
C SER A 265 -12.08 15.27 2.73
N GLU A 266 -13.05 16.12 3.01
CA GLU A 266 -13.76 16.10 4.29
C GLU A 266 -12.96 16.55 5.52
N ILE A 267 -12.62 17.84 5.56
CA ILE A 267 -12.30 18.56 6.81
C ILE A 267 -13.59 18.68 7.66
N GLN A 268 -14.24 17.56 8.00
CA GLN A 268 -15.10 17.42 9.18
C GLN A 268 -14.24 17.02 10.37
N HIS A 269 -13.12 17.71 10.59
CA HIS A 269 -12.26 17.27 11.68
C HIS A 269 -12.92 17.52 13.03
N GLY A 270 -12.76 16.54 13.92
CA GLY A 270 -13.22 16.56 15.29
C GLY A 270 -12.72 17.76 16.08
N ARG A 271 -13.27 17.95 17.28
CA ARG A 271 -12.95 19.09 18.16
C ARG A 271 -11.44 19.26 18.40
N TRP A 272 -10.68 18.17 18.43
CA TRP A 272 -9.24 18.17 18.73
C TRP A 272 -8.38 18.68 17.59
N TYR A 273 -8.66 18.34 16.35
CA TYR A 273 -7.93 18.88 15.21
C TYR A 273 -8.10 20.41 15.08
N ARG A 274 -9.29 20.94 15.40
CA ARG A 274 -9.48 22.41 15.45
C ARG A 274 -8.63 23.06 16.53
N LYS A 275 -8.48 22.41 17.69
CA LYS A 275 -7.57 22.88 18.75
C LYS A 275 -6.11 22.84 18.28
N TYR A 276 -5.69 21.78 17.59
CA TYR A 276 -4.36 21.68 17.00
C TYR A 276 -4.06 22.83 16.03
N LEU A 277 -4.98 23.08 15.08
CA LEU A 277 -4.84 24.21 14.15
C LEU A 277 -4.80 25.56 14.89
N ALA A 278 -5.68 25.75 15.87
CA ALA A 278 -5.71 26.99 16.67
C ALA A 278 -4.44 27.20 17.50
N ALA A 279 -3.87 26.14 18.09
CA ALA A 279 -2.60 26.20 18.81
C ALA A 279 -1.44 26.59 17.90
N ASN A 280 -1.50 26.20 16.62
CA ASN A 280 -0.57 26.66 15.59
C ASN A 280 -1.02 27.98 14.91
N GLU A 281 -1.98 28.70 15.50
CA GLU A 281 -2.57 29.95 15.01
C GLU A 281 -3.04 29.89 13.54
N VAL A 282 -3.44 28.71 13.08
CA VAL A 282 -4.09 28.49 11.79
C VAL A 282 -5.58 28.70 11.96
N ARG A 283 -6.15 29.64 11.21
CA ARG A 283 -7.58 29.92 11.20
C ARG A 283 -8.26 29.20 10.02
N PRO A 284 -9.11 28.20 10.28
CA PRO A 284 -9.78 27.41 9.24
C PRO A 284 -10.98 28.13 8.61
N GLU A 285 -11.11 29.45 8.68
CA GLU A 285 -12.28 30.16 8.15
C GLU A 285 -11.87 31.46 7.42
N VAL A 286 -11.82 31.40 6.09
CA VAL A 286 -11.81 32.55 5.19
C VAL A 286 -12.56 32.14 3.93
N ALA A 287 -13.71 32.78 3.67
CA ALA A 287 -14.53 32.51 2.49
C ALA A 287 -13.74 32.80 1.20
N GLY A 288 -13.87 31.92 0.19
CA GLY A 288 -13.20 32.07 -1.11
C GLY A 288 -11.69 31.78 -1.11
N SER A 289 -11.18 31.05 -0.12
CA SER A 289 -9.77 30.62 -0.05
C SER A 289 -9.61 29.13 -0.34
N TYR A 290 -8.51 28.77 -1.00
CA TYR A 290 -8.04 27.40 -1.14
C TYR A 290 -7.08 27.08 0.00
N ARG A 291 -7.16 25.85 0.53
CA ARG A 291 -6.29 25.38 1.60
C ARG A 291 -5.76 24.00 1.29
N ALA A 292 -4.48 23.82 1.56
CA ALA A 292 -3.84 22.52 1.47
C ALA A 292 -2.95 22.27 2.67
N VAL A 293 -2.80 20.99 3.02
CA VAL A 293 -1.86 20.51 4.03
C VAL A 293 -0.95 19.53 3.31
N ASN A 294 0.35 19.80 3.25
CA ASN A 294 1.29 18.99 2.47
C ASN A 294 1.60 17.64 3.11
N TYR A 295 1.64 17.60 4.45
CA TYR A 295 1.88 16.39 5.21
C TYR A 295 1.25 16.55 6.59
N ASP A 296 0.18 15.84 6.88
CA ASP A 296 -0.33 15.71 8.24
C ASP A 296 -0.85 14.30 8.42
N CYS A 297 -0.90 13.80 9.64
CA CYS A 297 -1.19 12.40 9.87
C CYS A 297 -1.74 12.09 11.25
N THR A 298 -2.43 10.96 11.34
CA THR A 298 -2.92 10.34 12.59
C THR A 298 -2.69 8.84 12.56
N LEU A 299 -2.83 8.18 13.70
CA LEU A 299 -3.01 6.74 13.76
C LEU A 299 -4.45 6.35 13.42
N ASP A 300 -4.61 5.20 12.77
CA ASP A 300 -5.91 4.58 12.54
C ASP A 300 -6.63 4.32 13.88
N ARG A 301 -7.88 4.79 13.97
CA ARG A 301 -8.77 4.69 15.15
C ARG A 301 -8.16 5.18 16.47
N LEU A 302 -7.27 6.18 16.40
CA LEU A 302 -6.52 6.67 17.57
C LEU A 302 -7.44 7.18 18.68
N GLU A 303 -8.46 7.96 18.32
CA GLU A 303 -9.39 8.52 19.32
C GLU A 303 -10.21 7.43 20.00
N GLU A 304 -10.56 6.35 19.30
CA GLU A 304 -11.22 5.18 19.87
C GLU A 304 -10.29 4.42 20.81
N ILE A 305 -9.03 4.20 20.42
CA ILE A 305 -7.99 3.59 21.28
C ILE A 305 -7.84 4.39 22.58
N PHE A 306 -7.83 5.73 22.49
CA PHE A 306 -7.69 6.60 23.65
C PHE A 306 -8.88 6.60 24.61
N ARG A 307 -10.05 6.06 24.23
CA ARG A 307 -11.22 5.98 25.13
C ARG A 307 -11.12 4.83 26.14
N SER A 308 -10.18 3.92 25.96
CA SER A 308 -10.07 2.72 26.80
C SER A 308 -8.70 2.64 27.48
N PRO A 309 -8.64 2.54 28.83
CA PRO A 309 -7.39 2.39 29.58
C PRO A 309 -6.53 1.22 29.08
N LEU A 310 -7.19 0.09 28.79
CA LEU A 310 -6.55 -1.12 28.31
C LEU A 310 -5.86 -0.91 26.95
N HIS A 311 -6.55 -0.29 25.98
CA HIS A 311 -6.02 -0.10 24.63
C HIS A 311 -4.99 1.02 24.57
N ALA A 312 -5.21 2.10 25.32
CA ALA A 312 -4.22 3.15 25.53
C ALA A 312 -2.91 2.58 26.11
N GLY A 313 -2.99 1.71 27.11
CA GLY A 313 -1.84 0.99 27.65
C GLY A 313 -1.14 0.12 26.60
N ARG A 314 -1.90 -0.65 25.81
CA ARG A 314 -1.35 -1.47 24.70
C ARG A 314 -0.64 -0.60 23.66
N LEU A 315 -1.22 0.56 23.30
CA LEU A 315 -0.60 1.52 22.39
C LEU A 315 0.69 2.10 22.98
N LEU A 316 0.69 2.51 24.26
CA LEU A 316 1.90 3.02 24.92
C LEU A 316 3.04 1.99 24.86
N LEU A 317 2.75 0.73 25.23
CA LEU A 317 3.76 -0.34 25.18
C LEU A 317 4.30 -0.52 23.77
N TYR A 318 3.45 -0.42 22.76
CA TYR A 318 3.86 -0.47 21.36
C TYR A 318 4.74 0.73 20.95
N LEU A 319 4.31 1.97 21.25
CA LEU A 319 5.04 3.19 20.91
C LEU A 319 6.40 3.23 21.61
N ALA A 320 6.46 2.83 22.88
CA ALA A 320 7.69 2.74 23.65
C ALA A 320 8.67 1.68 23.12
N ALA A 321 8.17 0.57 22.58
CA ALA A 321 9.02 -0.46 21.96
C ALA A 321 9.60 -0.01 20.60
N PHE A 322 8.96 0.95 19.93
CA PHE A 322 9.35 1.40 18.59
C PHE A 322 9.37 2.94 18.46
N PRO A 323 10.15 3.66 19.29
CA PRO A 323 10.05 5.12 19.40
C PRO A 323 10.37 5.83 18.08
N ARG A 324 11.36 5.33 17.33
CA ARG A 324 11.78 5.92 16.04
C ARG A 324 10.67 5.94 14.99
N ARG A 325 9.76 4.96 14.98
CA ARG A 325 8.70 4.85 13.95
C ARG A 325 7.79 6.07 13.91
N TRP A 326 7.63 6.78 15.03
CA TRP A 326 6.68 7.88 15.18
C TRP A 326 7.37 9.21 15.47
N GLN A 327 8.56 9.17 16.08
CA GLN A 327 9.33 10.38 16.35
C GLN A 327 9.90 11.01 15.08
N ASP A 328 10.18 10.22 14.05
CA ASP A 328 10.79 10.71 12.80
C ASP A 328 9.76 11.20 11.77
N THR A 329 8.47 11.28 12.13
CA THR A 329 7.44 11.83 11.23
C THR A 329 7.70 13.31 10.93
N ARG A 330 7.54 13.70 9.67
CA ARG A 330 7.77 15.08 9.21
C ARG A 330 6.80 16.05 9.88
N SER A 331 7.24 17.31 10.06
CA SER A 331 6.36 18.40 10.45
C SER A 331 5.34 18.67 9.34
N ALA A 332 4.17 19.16 9.74
CA ALA A 332 3.13 19.56 8.80
C ALA A 332 3.35 20.96 8.23
N GLU A 333 2.88 21.18 7.00
CA GLU A 333 2.89 22.48 6.35
C GLU A 333 1.48 22.85 5.89
N PHE A 334 1.03 24.04 6.30
CA PHE A 334 -0.26 24.58 5.95
C PHE A 334 -0.12 25.64 4.85
N ILE A 335 -0.81 25.42 3.74
CA ILE A 335 -0.86 26.31 2.59
C ILE A 335 -2.20 27.02 2.59
N TYR A 336 -2.14 28.34 2.48
CA TYR A 336 -3.30 29.19 2.33
C TYR A 336 -3.21 29.99 1.04
N GLN A 337 -4.22 29.91 0.18
CA GLN A 337 -4.28 30.67 -1.06
C GLN A 337 -5.56 31.50 -1.13
N ARG A 338 -5.41 32.83 -1.19
CA ARG A 338 -6.52 33.78 -1.31
C ARG A 338 -6.28 34.69 -2.50
N PHE A 339 -7.21 34.70 -3.46
CA PHE A 339 -7.21 35.63 -4.60
C PHE A 339 -5.83 35.79 -5.28
N ARG A 340 -5.12 34.67 -5.50
CA ARG A 340 -3.75 34.57 -6.09
C ARG A 340 -2.56 34.80 -5.15
N THR A 341 -2.77 35.21 -3.91
CA THR A 341 -1.70 35.26 -2.89
C THR A 341 -1.59 33.91 -2.19
N LYS A 342 -0.40 33.31 -2.16
CA LYS A 342 -0.11 32.07 -1.45
C LYS A 342 0.74 32.37 -0.23
N SER A 343 0.28 32.00 0.96
CA SER A 343 1.06 32.02 2.19
C SER A 343 1.27 30.60 2.70
N TYR A 344 2.40 30.41 3.36
CA TYR A 344 2.81 29.13 3.93
C TYR A 344 3.02 29.33 5.42
N LYS A 345 2.49 28.40 6.22
CA LYS A 345 2.80 28.31 7.65
C LYS A 345 3.31 26.91 7.94
N ARG A 346 4.55 26.82 8.41
CA ARG A 346 5.09 25.58 8.95
C ARG A 346 4.49 25.37 10.33
N LEU A 347 3.91 24.20 10.56
CA LEU A 347 3.38 23.80 11.87
C LEU A 347 4.53 23.17 12.65
N GLU A 348 4.61 23.45 13.95
CA GLU A 348 5.74 22.99 14.78
C GLU A 348 5.80 21.45 14.81
N THR A 349 4.62 20.83 14.87
CA THR A 349 4.44 19.39 14.96
C THR A 349 3.29 18.95 14.04
N ASN A 350 3.20 17.67 13.71
CA ASN A 350 2.02 17.11 13.02
C ASN A 350 0.92 16.73 14.03
N TYR A 351 -0.27 16.42 13.53
CA TYR A 351 -1.43 16.15 14.37
C TYR A 351 -1.23 14.94 15.30
N LEU A 352 -0.64 13.84 14.83
CA LEU A 352 -0.33 12.68 15.66
C LEU A 352 0.53 13.05 16.88
N LYS A 353 1.65 13.73 16.65
CA LYS A 353 2.56 14.15 17.73
C LYS A 353 1.86 15.11 18.70
N TRP A 354 1.09 16.06 18.17
CA TRP A 354 0.29 16.97 19.00
C TRP A 354 -0.74 16.22 19.87
N LEU A 355 -1.45 15.24 19.30
CA LEU A 355 -2.39 14.41 20.04
C LEU A 355 -1.70 13.63 21.16
N LEU A 356 -0.55 13.02 20.87
CA LEU A 356 0.22 12.28 21.88
C LEU A 356 0.67 13.17 23.04
N GLN A 357 0.86 14.48 22.82
CA GLN A 357 1.31 15.47 23.80
C GLN A 357 0.19 16.14 24.59
N HIS A 358 -1.00 16.29 24.01
CA HIS A 358 -2.07 17.14 24.57
C HIS A 358 -3.40 16.43 24.79
N TYR A 359 -3.63 15.25 24.21
CA TYR A 359 -4.87 14.52 24.43
C TYR A 359 -4.83 13.81 25.81
N PRO A 360 -5.93 13.80 26.57
CA PRO A 360 -6.02 12.98 27.78
C PRO A 360 -6.17 11.49 27.45
N TRP A 361 -5.04 10.77 27.33
CA TRP A 361 -5.02 9.35 26.95
C TRP A 361 -4.19 8.47 27.89
N LEU A 362 -3.46 9.08 28.83
CA LEU A 362 -2.71 8.33 29.83
C LEU A 362 -3.57 8.13 31.06
N TYR A 363 -3.65 6.89 31.53
CA TYR A 363 -4.54 6.52 32.63
C TYR A 363 -3.74 6.30 33.90
N ASP A 364 -4.29 6.78 35.02
CA ASP A 364 -3.79 6.49 36.36
C ASP A 364 -4.37 5.16 36.91
N GLU A 365 -4.03 4.82 38.15
CA GLU A 365 -4.54 3.62 38.83
C GLU A 365 -6.07 3.58 38.99
N ARG A 366 -6.73 4.74 38.91
CA ARG A 366 -8.18 4.88 39.03
C ARG A 366 -8.86 4.94 37.67
N GLU A 367 -8.13 4.62 36.59
CA GLU A 367 -8.60 4.67 35.20
C GLU A 367 -9.13 6.07 34.80
N SER A 368 -8.60 7.13 35.42
CA SER A 368 -8.88 8.51 35.03
C SER A 368 -7.92 8.94 33.91
N PRO A 369 -8.42 9.50 32.78
CA PRO A 369 -7.57 9.93 31.68
C PRO A 369 -6.94 11.30 31.94
N PHE A 370 -5.65 11.41 31.65
CA PHE A 370 -4.84 12.62 31.82
C PHE A 370 -4.02 12.92 30.57
N ALA A 371 -3.82 14.21 30.31
CA ALA A 371 -2.84 14.64 29.33
C ALA A 371 -1.41 14.41 29.87
N PRO A 372 -0.41 14.19 29.00
CA PRO A 372 0.98 13.97 29.42
C PRO A 372 1.54 14.98 30.42
N GLU A 373 1.28 16.28 30.21
CA GLU A 373 1.73 17.35 31.11
C GLU A 373 1.15 17.25 32.54
N GLN A 374 0.07 16.50 32.71
CA GLN A 374 -0.60 16.29 33.99
C GLN A 374 -0.10 15.04 34.73
N ILE A 375 0.62 14.16 34.03
CA ILE A 375 1.18 12.93 34.59
C ILE A 375 2.58 13.20 35.15
N PHE A 376 2.88 12.53 36.25
CA PHE A 376 4.20 12.51 36.86
C PHE A 376 4.82 11.11 36.82
N LEU A 377 6.14 11.05 36.59
CA LEU A 377 6.94 9.83 36.67
C LEU A 377 7.74 9.82 37.98
N PRO A 378 7.17 9.29 39.08
CA PRO A 378 7.87 9.32 40.34
C PRO A 378 9.05 8.33 40.35
N GLY A 379 10.20 8.80 40.84
CA GLY A 379 11.26 7.89 41.32
C GLY A 379 10.76 7.08 42.53
N LYS A 380 11.40 5.93 42.83
CA LYS A 380 10.96 5.01 43.91
C LYS A 380 10.67 5.72 45.25
N SER A 381 11.48 6.72 45.60
CA SER A 381 11.34 7.49 46.85
C SER A 381 10.17 8.47 46.81
N LEU A 382 9.93 9.12 45.67
CA LEU A 382 8.85 10.09 45.48
C LEU A 382 7.50 9.41 45.32
N GLN A 383 7.46 8.21 44.72
CA GLN A 383 6.23 7.42 44.56
C GLN A 383 5.64 7.08 45.93
N ARG A 384 6.50 6.74 46.90
CA ARG A 384 6.07 6.44 48.26
C ARG A 384 5.53 7.64 49.03
N LEU A 385 5.92 8.86 48.65
CA LEU A 385 5.54 10.10 49.33
C LEU A 385 4.33 10.78 48.69
N PHE A 386 4.22 10.72 47.36
CA PHE A 386 3.25 11.50 46.59
C PHE A 386 2.34 10.67 45.68
N GLY A 387 2.47 9.34 45.70
CA GLY A 387 1.75 8.44 44.79
C GLY A 387 0.23 8.59 44.85
N ASP A 388 -0.33 8.91 46.02
CA ASP A 388 -1.78 9.08 46.20
C ASP A 388 -2.31 10.45 45.76
N TYR A 389 -1.40 11.42 45.52
CA TYR A 389 -1.74 12.83 45.33
C TYR A 389 -1.47 13.32 43.90
N ILE A 390 -0.60 12.63 43.16
CA ILE A 390 -0.22 13.01 41.80
C ILE A 390 -0.60 11.88 40.85
N PRO A 391 -1.32 12.17 39.74
CA PRO A 391 -1.56 11.19 38.70
C PRO A 391 -0.23 10.64 38.18
N TYR A 392 -0.06 9.33 38.30
CA TYR A 392 1.07 8.63 37.71
C TYR A 392 0.55 7.45 36.91
N VAL A 393 1.29 7.13 35.86
CA VAL A 393 0.95 6.03 34.97
C VAL A 393 1.39 4.72 35.61
N ASN A 394 0.42 3.88 35.99
CA ASN A 394 0.68 2.52 36.47
C ASN A 394 0.39 1.51 35.35
N TYR A 395 1.38 1.28 34.48
CA TYR A 395 1.33 0.13 33.58
C TYR A 395 2.24 -0.97 34.11
N PRO A 396 1.82 -2.24 33.99
CA PRO A 396 2.68 -3.38 34.27
C PRO A 396 3.78 -3.37 33.21
N ALA A 397 4.89 -2.69 33.50
CA ALA A 397 6.14 -3.03 32.87
C ALA A 397 6.33 -4.52 33.15
N GLY A 398 6.53 -5.33 32.10
CA GLY A 398 7.09 -6.65 32.30
C GLY A 398 8.34 -6.53 33.17
N GLU A 399 8.72 -7.59 33.87
CA GLU A 399 9.83 -7.60 34.85
C GLU A 399 11.21 -7.15 34.28
N GLU A 400 11.29 -6.80 33.00
CA GLU A 400 12.49 -6.34 32.31
C GLU A 400 12.68 -4.82 32.43
N ASP A 401 13.77 -4.40 33.09
CA ASP A 401 14.20 -3.01 33.24
C ASP A 401 14.29 -2.25 31.90
N ALA A 402 14.62 -2.92 30.81
CA ALA A 402 14.71 -2.34 29.47
C ALA A 402 13.36 -1.82 28.94
N ALA A 403 12.26 -2.52 29.23
CA ALA A 403 10.93 -2.08 28.85
C ALA A 403 10.53 -0.81 29.63
N ARG A 404 10.85 -0.77 30.92
CA ARG A 404 10.60 0.38 31.78
C ARG A 404 11.36 1.61 31.30
N GLU A 405 12.64 1.48 30.96
CA GLU A 405 13.44 2.59 30.46
C GLU A 405 12.88 3.15 29.16
N ASN A 406 12.48 2.29 28.22
CA ASN A 406 11.89 2.70 26.96
C ASN A 406 10.56 3.45 27.16
N ILE A 407 9.70 2.97 28.07
CA ILE A 407 8.46 3.65 28.44
C ILE A 407 8.77 5.03 29.04
N THR A 408 9.68 5.10 30.01
CA THR A 408 10.08 6.38 30.63
C THR A 408 10.58 7.37 29.59
N ARG A 409 11.50 6.97 28.70
CA ARG A 409 12.02 7.83 27.63
C ARG A 409 10.91 8.31 26.69
N PHE A 410 9.98 7.43 26.31
CA PHE A 410 8.85 7.81 25.45
C PHE A 410 7.94 8.82 26.15
N LEU A 411 7.56 8.56 27.40
CA LEU A 411 6.70 9.43 28.20
C LEU A 411 7.34 10.82 28.39
N GLN A 412 8.62 10.89 28.74
CA GLN A 412 9.36 12.16 28.80
C GLN A 412 9.36 12.87 27.44
N GLY A 413 9.52 12.13 26.34
CA GLY A 413 9.50 12.67 24.98
C GLY A 413 8.16 13.27 24.55
N ILE A 414 7.05 12.88 25.17
CA ILE A 414 5.71 13.46 24.93
C ILE A 414 5.29 14.48 26.00
N GLY A 415 6.20 14.87 26.90
CA GLY A 415 5.96 15.94 27.88
C GLY A 415 5.52 15.48 29.27
N VAL A 416 5.65 14.19 29.60
CA VAL A 416 5.43 13.71 30.97
C VAL A 416 6.55 14.20 31.89
N GLN A 417 6.16 14.73 33.04
CA GLN A 417 7.09 15.35 33.98
C GLN A 417 7.84 14.29 34.80
N SER A 418 9.13 14.54 35.06
CA SER A 418 9.97 13.64 35.87
C SER A 418 10.72 14.35 36.99
N HIS A 419 10.69 15.68 37.01
CA HIS A 419 11.23 16.51 38.08
C HIS A 419 10.08 17.20 38.82
N VAL A 420 10.18 17.24 40.15
CA VAL A 420 9.13 17.82 41.01
C VAL A 420 9.03 19.33 40.82
N GLU A 421 10.15 19.95 40.45
CA GLU A 421 10.27 21.36 40.11
C GLU A 421 9.45 21.75 38.87
N ASP A 422 9.10 20.79 38.01
CA ASP A 422 8.34 21.03 36.79
C ASP A 422 6.81 21.07 37.04
N LEU A 423 6.35 20.69 38.24
CA LEU A 423 4.92 20.66 38.56
C LEU A 423 4.32 22.08 38.50
N SER A 424 3.17 22.18 37.83
CA SER A 424 2.40 23.41 37.75
C SER A 424 1.81 23.80 39.12
N ALA A 425 1.47 25.09 39.30
CA ALA A 425 0.84 25.55 40.53
C ALA A 425 -0.46 24.79 40.89
N PRO A 426 -1.35 24.43 39.95
CA PRO A 426 -2.49 23.54 40.23
C PRO A 426 -2.09 22.16 40.73
N GLN A 427 -1.03 21.54 40.18
CA GLN A 427 -0.53 20.25 40.63
C GLN A 427 0.06 20.33 42.05
N TRP A 428 0.82 21.39 42.34
CA TRP A 428 1.30 21.68 43.69
C TRP A 428 0.16 21.87 44.68
N TYR A 429 -0.88 22.59 44.29
CA TYR A 429 -2.05 22.80 45.15
C TYR A 429 -2.72 21.47 45.51
N ALA A 430 -2.92 20.57 44.54
CA ALA A 430 -3.51 19.25 44.76
C ALA A 430 -2.69 18.34 45.70
N ILE A 431 -1.37 18.53 45.75
CA ILE A 431 -0.48 17.78 46.67
C ILE A 431 -0.57 18.32 48.10
N LEU A 432 -0.76 19.63 48.26
CA LEU A 432 -0.71 20.32 49.54
C LEU A 432 -2.07 20.42 50.24
N SER A 433 -3.17 20.22 49.50
CA SER A 433 -4.55 20.18 50.00
C SER A 433 -4.94 18.78 50.43
#